data_AF-A0A1X1JEM3-F1
#
_entry.id   AF-A0A1X1JEM3-F1
#
_cell.length_a   1.000
_cell.length_b   1.000
_cell.length_c   1.000
_cell.angle_alpha   90.00
_cell.angle_beta   90.00
_cell.angle_gamma   90.00
#
_symmetry.space_group_name_H-M   'P 1'
#
loop_
_entity.id
_entity.type
_entity.pdbx_description
1 polymer ?
#
loop_
_entity_poly.entity_id
_entity_poly.type
_entity_poly.pdbx_seq_one_letter_code
_entity_poly.pdbx_strand_id
1 'polypeptide(L)'
;MAIENYMPDFAVEAVYDLTVPSLQAQGIKAVLVDLDNTLIAWNNPDGTPEMKQWLHDLRDAGIRIIVVSNNTKKRVQRAVEKFGIDYVYWALKPFTFGIDRAMKEFHYEKNEVVMVGDQLMTDIRAAHRAGIRSILVKPLVQHDSIKTQINRARERRIMRKITEKYGPITYKKGI
;
A
#
# COMPACT_ATOMS: atom_id res chain seq x y z
N MET A 1 22.38 -6.14 -1.21
CA MET A 1 21.28 -5.14 -1.14
C MET A 1 20.99 -4.91 0.33
N ALA A 2 21.00 -3.67 0.78
CA ALA A 2 20.84 -3.32 2.20
C ALA A 2 19.42 -3.70 2.67
N ILE A 3 19.30 -4.26 3.88
CA ILE A 3 18.02 -4.71 4.49
C ILE A 3 17.09 -3.51 4.72
N GLU A 4 17.70 -2.35 4.92
CA GLU A 4 17.08 -1.05 5.15
C GLU A 4 16.18 -0.62 3.99
N ASN A 5 16.44 -1.10 2.76
CA ASN A 5 15.56 -0.87 1.60
C ASN A 5 14.19 -1.56 1.71
N TYR A 6 13.99 -2.38 2.73
CA TYR A 6 12.75 -3.11 3.03
C TYR A 6 12.15 -2.67 4.37
N MET A 7 12.73 -1.68 5.04
CA MET A 7 12.15 -1.13 6.27
C MET A 7 11.02 -0.19 5.92
N PRO A 8 9.80 -0.42 6.43
CA PRO A 8 8.72 0.54 6.26
C PRO A 8 8.94 1.74 7.19
N ASP A 9 8.46 2.92 6.78
CA ASP A 9 8.47 4.11 7.63
C ASP A 9 7.45 3.98 8.76
N PHE A 10 6.29 3.38 8.46
CA PHE A 10 5.26 3.08 9.44
C PHE A 10 4.69 1.67 9.23
N ALA A 11 4.07 1.12 10.28
CA ALA A 11 3.34 -0.12 10.20
C ALA A 11 2.00 -0.01 10.94
N VAL A 12 0.90 -0.34 10.27
CA VAL A 12 -0.45 -0.26 10.84
C VAL A 12 -1.21 -1.57 10.64
N GLU A 13 -2.17 -1.88 11.51
CA GLU A 13 -2.82 -3.20 11.45
C GLU A 13 -3.61 -3.38 10.15
N ALA A 14 -4.39 -2.38 9.76
CA ALA A 14 -5.14 -2.36 8.51
C ALA A 14 -5.04 -1.00 7.81
N VAL A 15 -5.26 -0.97 6.50
CA VAL A 15 -5.26 0.27 5.71
C VAL A 15 -6.24 1.31 6.27
N TYR A 16 -7.40 0.87 6.78
CA TYR A 16 -8.41 1.74 7.34
C TYR A 16 -8.09 2.27 8.76
N ASP A 17 -6.98 1.83 9.38
CA ASP A 17 -6.44 2.49 10.58
C ASP A 17 -5.71 3.80 10.24
N LEU A 18 -5.53 4.12 8.96
CA LEU A 18 -4.99 5.41 8.50
C LEU A 18 -6.06 6.49 8.58
N THR A 19 -6.14 7.15 9.72
CA THR A 19 -7.11 8.22 9.98
C THR A 19 -6.76 9.51 9.23
N VAL A 20 -7.78 10.29 8.87
CA VAL A 20 -7.61 11.64 8.30
C VAL A 20 -6.64 12.49 9.13
N PRO A 21 -6.79 12.63 10.47
CA PRO A 21 -5.88 13.46 11.26
C PRO A 21 -4.43 12.98 11.20
N SER A 22 -4.19 11.65 11.23
CA SER A 22 -2.82 11.10 11.15
C SER A 22 -2.16 11.40 9.79
N LEU A 23 -2.91 11.29 8.69
CA LEU A 23 -2.38 11.60 7.36
C LEU A 23 -2.11 13.10 7.19
N GLN A 24 -3.03 13.95 7.67
CA GLN A 24 -2.87 15.41 7.61
C GLN A 24 -1.70 15.91 8.46
N ALA A 25 -1.49 15.35 9.66
CA ALA A 25 -0.34 15.67 10.50
C ALA A 25 0.99 15.36 9.82
N GLN A 26 0.98 14.36 8.92
CA GLN A 26 2.13 13.98 8.10
C GLN A 26 2.24 14.79 6.80
N GLY A 27 1.31 15.70 6.50
CA GLY A 27 1.27 16.47 5.24
C GLY A 27 0.88 15.65 4.01
N ILE A 28 0.23 14.50 4.21
CA ILE A 28 -0.18 13.61 3.12
C ILE A 28 -1.45 14.11 2.45
N LYS A 29 -1.42 14.21 1.11
CA LYS A 29 -2.53 14.56 0.24
C LYS A 29 -3.00 13.39 -0.63
N ALA A 30 -2.15 12.39 -0.83
CA ALA A 30 -2.53 11.18 -1.55
C ALA A 30 -1.98 9.89 -0.93
N VAL A 31 -2.83 8.87 -0.93
CA VAL A 31 -2.51 7.51 -0.49
C VAL A 31 -2.48 6.61 -1.72
N LEU A 32 -1.30 6.16 -2.10
CA LEU A 32 -1.14 5.08 -3.07
C LEU A 32 -1.34 3.76 -2.32
N VAL A 33 -2.27 2.93 -2.78
CA VAL A 33 -2.61 1.68 -2.08
C VAL A 33 -2.46 0.49 -3.01
N ASP A 34 -1.86 -0.60 -2.53
CA ASP A 34 -1.97 -1.86 -3.25
C ASP A 34 -3.41 -2.39 -3.26
N LEU A 35 -3.75 -3.19 -4.27
CA LEU A 35 -5.09 -3.72 -4.42
C LEU A 35 -5.30 -5.02 -3.64
N ASP A 36 -4.53 -6.05 -3.96
CA ASP A 36 -4.82 -7.42 -3.58
C ASP A 36 -4.23 -7.66 -2.19
N ASN A 37 -5.05 -8.03 -1.21
CA ASN A 37 -4.64 -8.25 0.20
C ASN A 37 -4.17 -7.00 0.96
N THR A 38 -4.38 -5.81 0.38
CA THR A 38 -4.26 -4.52 1.07
C THR A 38 -5.61 -3.79 1.13
N LEU A 39 -6.14 -3.30 0.00
CA LEU A 39 -7.43 -2.59 -0.03
C LEU A 39 -8.62 -3.57 -0.01
N ILE A 40 -8.52 -4.66 -0.77
CA ILE A 40 -9.60 -5.63 -0.93
C ILE A 40 -9.01 -7.04 -0.79
N ALA A 41 -9.71 -7.92 -0.08
CA ALA A 41 -9.37 -9.34 -0.08
C ALA A 41 -9.57 -9.89 -1.50
N TRP A 42 -8.62 -10.67 -2.02
CA TRP A 42 -8.65 -11.12 -3.42
C TRP A 42 -9.94 -11.89 -3.80
N ASN A 43 -10.65 -12.46 -2.82
CA ASN A 43 -11.89 -13.23 -2.97
C ASN A 43 -13.18 -12.49 -2.57
N ASN A 44 -13.11 -11.25 -2.07
CA ASN A 44 -14.27 -10.45 -1.69
C ASN A 44 -14.25 -9.08 -2.37
N PRO A 45 -14.75 -8.95 -3.61
CA PRO A 45 -14.66 -7.71 -4.35
C PRO A 45 -15.50 -6.57 -3.77
N ASP A 46 -16.44 -6.83 -2.86
CA ASP A 46 -17.41 -5.85 -2.34
C ASP A 46 -16.86 -4.93 -1.26
N GLY A 47 -15.65 -5.22 -0.77
CA GLY A 47 -15.03 -4.50 0.32
C GLY A 47 -15.83 -4.61 1.62
N THR A 48 -15.29 -4.10 2.71
CA THR A 48 -15.98 -4.09 4.00
C THR A 48 -16.65 -2.73 4.26
N PRO A 49 -17.63 -2.64 5.18
CA PRO A 49 -18.18 -1.36 5.63
C PRO A 49 -17.10 -0.38 6.11
N GLU A 50 -16.10 -0.86 6.84
CA GLU A 50 -14.98 -0.06 7.33
C GLU A 50 -14.15 0.51 6.18
N MET A 51 -13.88 -0.29 5.15
CA MET A 51 -13.22 0.18 3.95
C MET A 51 -14.03 1.30 3.28
N LYS A 52 -15.35 1.13 3.11
CA LYS A 52 -16.21 2.14 2.49
C LYS A 52 -16.24 3.45 3.28
N GLN A 53 -16.30 3.36 4.62
CA GLN A 53 -16.23 4.53 5.49
C GLN A 53 -14.87 5.22 5.37
N TRP A 54 -13.78 4.46 5.38
CA TRP A 54 -12.44 5.01 5.22
C TRP A 54 -12.25 5.74 3.88
N LEU A 55 -12.74 5.15 2.77
CA LEU A 55 -12.74 5.81 1.46
C LEU A 55 -13.53 7.13 1.49
N HIS A 56 -14.68 7.14 2.16
CA HIS A 56 -15.53 8.31 2.31
C HIS A 56 -14.83 9.42 3.10
N ASP A 57 -14.27 9.08 4.27
CA ASP A 57 -13.60 10.04 5.15
C ASP A 57 -12.39 10.70 4.48
N LEU A 58 -11.56 9.90 3.79
CA LEU A 58 -10.40 10.45 3.06
C LEU A 58 -10.84 11.36 1.92
N ARG A 59 -11.87 10.96 1.15
CA ARG A 59 -12.40 11.77 0.05
C ARG A 59 -12.93 13.11 0.56
N ASP A 60 -13.71 13.11 1.64
CA ASP A 60 -14.29 14.32 2.21
C ASP A 60 -13.22 15.26 2.79
N ALA A 61 -12.11 14.70 3.28
CA ALA A 61 -10.95 15.44 3.72
C ALA A 61 -10.02 15.92 2.57
N GLY A 62 -10.36 15.63 1.32
CA GLY A 62 -9.55 15.98 0.16
C GLY A 62 -8.28 15.14 -0.01
N ILE A 63 -8.19 14.00 0.67
CA ILE A 63 -7.08 13.04 0.54
C ILE A 63 -7.43 12.04 -0.57
N ARG A 64 -6.69 12.08 -1.66
CA ARG A 64 -6.95 11.19 -2.81
C ARG A 64 -6.42 9.79 -2.56
N ILE A 65 -7.21 8.79 -2.89
CA ILE A 65 -6.78 7.39 -2.88
C ILE A 65 -6.54 6.97 -4.32
N ILE A 66 -5.40 6.37 -4.59
CA ILE A 66 -5.04 5.86 -5.92
C ILE A 66 -4.57 4.41 -5.76
N VAL A 67 -5.22 3.48 -6.42
CA VAL A 67 -4.77 2.09 -6.43
C VAL A 67 -3.56 1.94 -7.35
N VAL A 68 -2.44 1.42 -6.86
CA VAL A 68 -1.23 1.16 -7.64
C VAL A 68 -0.94 -0.34 -7.61
N SER A 69 -1.28 -1.05 -8.68
CA SER A 69 -1.26 -2.52 -8.72
C SER A 69 -0.44 -3.08 -9.87
N ASN A 70 0.26 -4.19 -9.63
CA ASN A 70 0.93 -4.99 -10.67
C ASN A 70 -0.05 -5.77 -11.55
N ASN A 71 -1.34 -5.74 -11.24
CA ASN A 71 -2.37 -6.52 -11.92
C ASN A 71 -2.78 -5.88 -13.26
N THR A 72 -3.56 -6.63 -14.04
CA THR A 72 -4.08 -6.18 -15.35
C THR A 72 -5.14 -5.10 -15.17
N LYS A 73 -5.28 -4.21 -16.17
CA LYS A 73 -6.33 -3.18 -16.19
C LYS A 73 -7.72 -3.75 -15.89
N LYS A 74 -8.09 -4.85 -16.54
CA LYS A 74 -9.40 -5.52 -16.35
C LYS A 74 -9.65 -5.90 -14.88
N ARG A 75 -8.64 -6.43 -14.19
CA ARG A 75 -8.75 -6.84 -12.78
C ARG A 75 -8.81 -5.65 -11.84
N VAL A 76 -7.99 -4.63 -12.07
CA VAL A 76 -7.96 -3.42 -11.25
C VAL A 76 -9.26 -2.65 -11.41
N GLN A 77 -9.67 -2.35 -12.65
CA GLN A 77 -10.91 -1.63 -12.95
C GLN A 77 -12.12 -2.30 -12.29
N ARG A 78 -12.30 -3.62 -12.50
CA ARG A 78 -13.41 -4.37 -11.89
C ARG A 78 -13.47 -4.23 -10.36
N ALA A 79 -12.33 -4.07 -9.70
CA ALA A 79 -12.25 -3.99 -8.25
C ALA A 79 -12.63 -2.60 -7.73
N VAL A 80 -12.24 -1.55 -8.45
CA VAL A 80 -12.29 -0.17 -7.96
C VAL A 80 -13.42 0.67 -8.55
N GLU A 81 -13.96 0.26 -9.70
CA GLU A 81 -14.93 1.04 -10.49
C GLU A 81 -16.18 1.43 -9.68
N LYS A 82 -16.73 0.50 -8.89
CA LYS A 82 -17.90 0.77 -8.05
C LYS A 82 -17.65 1.73 -6.89
N PHE A 83 -16.39 1.97 -6.56
CA PHE A 83 -15.98 2.89 -5.49
C PHE A 83 -15.52 4.24 -6.05
N GLY A 84 -15.39 4.37 -7.37
CA GLY A 84 -14.90 5.60 -8.01
C GLY A 84 -13.46 5.95 -7.63
N ILE A 85 -12.60 4.96 -7.38
CA ILE A 85 -11.20 5.17 -6.99
C ILE A 85 -10.31 5.18 -8.24
N ASP A 86 -9.43 6.17 -8.33
CA ASP A 86 -8.40 6.28 -9.37
C ASP A 86 -7.42 5.10 -9.31
N TYR A 87 -6.80 4.73 -10.44
CA TYR A 87 -5.89 3.59 -10.45
C TYR A 87 -4.80 3.64 -11.52
N VAL A 88 -3.65 3.03 -11.17
CA VAL A 88 -2.55 2.66 -12.05
C VAL A 88 -2.41 1.14 -12.06
N TYR A 89 -2.63 0.54 -13.22
CA TYR A 89 -2.38 -0.88 -13.47
C TYR A 89 -0.96 -1.10 -14.03
N TRP A 90 -0.48 -2.34 -14.02
CA TRP A 90 0.90 -2.68 -14.42
C TRP A 90 1.94 -1.76 -13.76
N ALA A 91 1.84 -1.58 -12.45
CA ALA A 91 2.73 -0.72 -11.68
C ALA A 91 4.20 -1.17 -11.68
N LEU A 92 4.45 -2.45 -12.00
CA LEU A 92 5.77 -3.08 -12.02
C LEU A 92 6.57 -2.97 -10.70
N LYS A 93 5.89 -2.90 -9.55
CA LYS A 93 6.53 -3.01 -8.22
C LYS A 93 7.36 -4.30 -8.17
N PRO A 94 8.62 -4.28 -7.67
CA PRO A 94 9.23 -3.24 -6.83
C PRO A 94 9.94 -2.10 -7.58
N PHE A 95 9.73 -1.93 -8.88
CA PHE A 95 10.21 -0.75 -9.60
C PHE A 95 9.30 0.46 -9.33
N THR A 96 9.80 1.65 -9.63
CA THR A 96 9.10 2.92 -9.34
C THR A 96 8.03 3.26 -10.36
N PHE A 97 7.99 2.58 -11.51
CA PHE A 97 7.19 2.93 -12.68
C PHE A 97 5.73 3.32 -12.36
N GLY A 98 5.01 2.48 -11.61
CA GLY A 98 3.62 2.78 -11.25
C GLY A 98 3.45 3.95 -10.29
N ILE A 99 4.39 4.11 -9.35
CA ILE A 99 4.41 5.24 -8.40
C ILE A 99 4.72 6.54 -9.16
N ASP A 100 5.77 6.54 -9.97
CA ASP A 100 6.17 7.71 -10.77
C ASP A 100 5.05 8.12 -11.74
N ARG A 101 4.36 7.14 -12.33
CA ARG A 101 3.18 7.40 -13.15
C ARG A 101 2.06 8.06 -12.36
N ALA A 102 1.72 7.52 -11.18
CA ALA A 102 0.68 8.11 -10.34
C ALA A 102 1.04 9.55 -9.92
N MET A 103 2.27 9.79 -9.46
CA MET A 103 2.71 11.13 -9.07
C MET A 103 2.65 12.12 -10.24
N LYS A 104 3.07 11.69 -11.44
CA LYS A 104 3.01 12.54 -12.65
C LYS A 104 1.59 12.82 -13.12
N GLU A 105 0.73 11.81 -13.11
CA GLU A 105 -0.66 11.89 -13.61
C GLU A 105 -1.54 12.74 -12.70
N PHE A 106 -1.30 12.68 -11.38
CA PHE A 106 -2.10 13.39 -10.38
C PHE A 106 -1.39 14.60 -9.76
N HIS A 107 -0.20 14.95 -10.26
CA HIS A 107 0.56 16.16 -9.89
C HIS A 107 0.87 16.27 -8.38
N TYR A 108 1.43 15.21 -7.80
CA TYR A 108 1.86 15.20 -6.40
C TYR A 108 3.38 15.23 -6.25
N GLU A 109 3.83 15.90 -5.19
CA GLU A 109 5.21 15.87 -4.75
C GLU A 109 5.48 14.68 -3.81
N LYS A 110 6.75 14.23 -3.74
CA LYS A 110 7.12 13.02 -2.99
C LYS A 110 6.75 13.07 -1.51
N ASN A 111 6.81 14.26 -0.91
CA ASN A 111 6.46 14.47 0.50
C ASN A 111 4.94 14.50 0.74
N GLU A 112 4.12 14.61 -0.29
CA GLU A 112 2.65 14.63 -0.16
C GLU A 112 2.02 13.25 -0.31
N VAL A 113 2.83 12.23 -0.61
CA VAL A 113 2.36 10.90 -1.00
C VAL A 113 2.94 9.82 -0.09
N VAL A 114 2.13 8.81 0.17
CA VAL A 114 2.55 7.58 0.85
C VAL A 114 2.11 6.35 0.07
N MET A 115 2.93 5.30 0.07
CA MET A 115 2.58 3.98 -0.46
C MET A 115 2.22 3.03 0.67
N VAL A 116 1.04 2.42 0.56
CA VAL A 116 0.50 1.47 1.53
C VAL A 116 0.37 0.11 0.87
N GLY A 117 0.92 -0.92 1.50
CA GLY A 117 0.83 -2.30 1.01
C GLY A 117 1.22 -3.31 2.07
N ASP A 118 0.92 -4.58 1.83
CA ASP A 118 1.19 -5.67 2.76
C ASP A 118 2.50 -6.42 2.45
N GLN A 119 3.18 -6.06 1.36
CA GLN A 119 4.36 -6.77 0.87
C GLN A 119 5.64 -5.92 0.98
N LEU A 120 6.60 -6.38 1.80
CA LEU A 120 7.94 -5.77 1.89
C LEU A 120 8.67 -5.79 0.54
N MET A 121 8.56 -6.90 -0.20
CA MET A 121 9.40 -7.13 -1.38
C MET A 121 8.92 -6.36 -2.61
N THR A 122 7.69 -5.84 -2.58
CA THR A 122 7.08 -5.06 -3.66
C THR A 122 6.78 -3.64 -3.22
N ASP A 123 5.87 -3.42 -2.27
CA ASP A 123 5.31 -2.10 -1.98
C ASP A 123 6.31 -1.22 -1.25
N ILE A 124 6.84 -1.72 -0.13
CA ILE A 124 7.81 -0.98 0.69
C ILE A 124 9.07 -0.69 -0.12
N ARG A 125 9.56 -1.70 -0.85
CA ARG A 125 10.73 -1.52 -1.72
C ARG A 125 10.48 -0.54 -2.87
N ALA A 126 9.29 -0.55 -3.49
CA ALA A 126 8.96 0.41 -4.55
C ALA A 126 8.91 1.84 -4.00
N ALA A 127 8.28 2.03 -2.85
CA ALA A 127 8.18 3.31 -2.16
C ALA A 127 9.56 3.88 -1.81
N HIS A 128 10.41 3.07 -1.17
CA HIS A 128 11.79 3.44 -0.86
C HIS A 128 12.57 3.84 -2.12
N ARG A 129 12.42 3.10 -3.23
CA ARG A 129 13.09 3.43 -4.49
C ARG A 129 12.57 4.71 -5.13
N ALA A 130 11.28 4.99 -5.01
CA ALA A 130 10.67 6.23 -5.50
C ALA A 130 11.05 7.43 -4.60
N GLY A 131 11.49 7.16 -3.36
CA GLY A 131 11.79 8.18 -2.36
C GLY A 131 10.53 8.78 -1.74
N ILE A 132 9.46 7.97 -1.62
CA ILE A 132 8.24 8.33 -0.91
C ILE A 132 8.13 7.48 0.35
N ARG A 133 7.34 7.96 1.32
CA ARG A 133 7.08 7.24 2.57
C ARG A 133 6.29 5.95 2.28
N SER A 134 6.48 4.98 3.15
CA SER A 134 5.93 3.63 3.02
C SER A 134 5.24 3.17 4.30
N ILE A 135 4.10 2.51 4.14
CA ILE A 135 3.30 1.97 5.24
C ILE A 135 3.08 0.49 4.98
N LEU A 136 3.55 -0.34 5.90
CA LEU A 136 3.29 -1.78 5.88
C LEU A 136 1.98 -2.07 6.63
N VAL A 137 1.07 -2.80 5.98
CA VAL A 137 -0.15 -3.32 6.65
C VAL A 137 -0.09 -4.82 6.85
N LYS A 138 -0.93 -5.36 7.73
CA LYS A 138 -1.14 -6.82 7.78
C LYS A 138 -1.99 -7.24 6.57
N PRO A 139 -1.70 -8.39 5.94
CA PRO A 139 -2.50 -8.89 4.82
C PRO A 139 -3.91 -9.24 5.28
N LEU A 140 -4.91 -8.90 4.46
CA LEU A 140 -6.33 -9.15 4.77
C LEU A 140 -6.69 -10.64 4.89
N VAL A 141 -6.01 -11.50 4.12
CA VAL A 141 -6.17 -12.97 4.19
C VAL A 141 -4.81 -13.66 4.06
N GLN A 142 -4.67 -14.83 4.68
CA GLN A 142 -3.41 -15.59 4.65
C GLN A 142 -3.16 -16.31 3.33
N HIS A 143 -4.21 -16.57 2.54
CA HIS A 143 -4.07 -17.28 1.27
C HIS A 143 -3.88 -16.28 0.12
N ASP A 144 -2.69 -16.30 -0.48
CA ASP A 144 -2.41 -15.57 -1.71
C ASP A 144 -2.41 -16.48 -2.94
N SER A 145 -2.43 -15.87 -4.13
CA SER A 145 -2.11 -16.55 -5.39
C SER A 145 -0.74 -17.26 -5.34
N ILE A 146 -0.57 -18.35 -6.09
CA ILE A 146 0.68 -19.14 -6.12
C ILE A 146 1.91 -18.27 -6.44
N LYS A 147 1.76 -17.30 -7.36
CA LYS A 147 2.84 -16.37 -7.74
C LYS A 147 3.29 -15.52 -6.55
N THR A 148 2.37 -15.15 -5.68
CA THR A 148 2.62 -14.36 -4.46
C THR A 148 3.32 -15.21 -3.38
N GLN A 149 3.03 -16.51 -3.29
CA GLN A 149 3.60 -17.39 -2.25
C GLN A 149 5.14 -17.52 -2.33
N ILE A 150 5.73 -17.48 -3.54
CA ILE A 150 7.19 -17.48 -3.70
C ILE A 150 7.80 -16.18 -3.12
N ASN A 151 7.13 -15.05 -3.33
CA ASN A 151 7.54 -13.77 -2.75
C ASN A 151 7.43 -13.81 -1.22
N ARG A 152 6.39 -14.44 -0.66
CA ARG A 152 6.23 -14.59 0.80
C ARG A 152 7.37 -15.35 1.45
N ALA A 153 7.91 -16.40 0.80
CA ALA A 153 9.04 -17.12 1.36
C ALA A 153 10.30 -16.24 1.47
N ARG A 154 10.54 -15.37 0.48
CA ARG A 154 11.62 -14.38 0.52
C ARG A 154 11.33 -13.28 1.56
N GLU A 155 10.09 -12.81 1.65
CA GLU A 155 9.66 -11.85 2.67
C GLU A 155 9.91 -12.35 4.07
N ARG A 156 9.54 -13.59 4.39
CA ARG A 156 9.80 -14.17 5.72
C ARG A 156 11.28 -14.15 6.09
N ARG A 157 12.18 -14.38 5.12
CA ARG A 157 13.63 -14.30 5.35
C ARG A 157 14.08 -12.86 5.61
N ILE A 158 13.55 -11.89 4.87
CA ILE A 158 13.86 -10.46 5.07
C ILE A 158 13.30 -9.96 6.40
N MET A 159 12.04 -10.28 6.71
CA MET A 159 11.40 -9.95 7.98
C MET A 159 12.18 -10.51 9.15
N ARG A 160 12.62 -11.78 9.08
CA ARG A 160 13.46 -12.38 10.13
C ARG A 160 14.75 -11.60 10.34
N LYS A 161 15.44 -11.21 9.26
CA LYS A 161 16.67 -10.40 9.33
C LYS A 161 16.42 -9.00 9.91
N ILE A 162 15.28 -8.39 9.58
CA ILE A 162 14.85 -7.11 10.19
C ILE A 162 14.65 -7.31 11.69
N THR A 163 13.90 -8.33 12.10
CA THR A 163 13.63 -8.64 13.51
C THR A 163 14.90 -8.93 14.29
N GLU A 164 15.82 -9.71 13.72
CA GLU A 164 17.12 -10.04 14.32
C GLU A 164 17.99 -8.80 14.55
N LYS A 165 17.91 -7.80 13.66
CA LYS A 165 18.77 -6.60 13.71
C LYS A 165 18.16 -5.41 14.45
N TYR A 166 16.87 -5.19 14.29
CA TYR A 166 16.16 -3.97 14.72
C TYR A 166 15.00 -4.26 15.70
N GLY A 167 14.72 -5.52 15.99
CA GLY A 167 13.52 -5.93 16.72
C GLY A 167 12.28 -6.06 15.84
N PRO A 168 11.18 -6.61 16.37
CA PRO A 168 9.97 -6.86 15.61
C PRO A 168 9.28 -5.55 15.18
N ILE A 169 8.72 -5.55 13.98
CA ILE A 169 7.88 -4.44 13.51
C ILE A 169 6.64 -4.34 14.40
N THR A 170 6.46 -3.17 15.01
CA THR A 170 5.30 -2.88 15.86
C THR A 170 4.21 -2.23 15.01
N TYR A 171 3.07 -2.91 14.90
CA TYR A 171 1.91 -2.39 14.19
C TYR A 171 1.06 -1.53 15.14
N LYS A 172 0.66 -0.34 14.69
CA LYS A 172 -0.13 0.63 15.46
C LYS A 172 -1.45 0.95 14.75
N LYS A 173 -2.30 1.75 15.40
CA LYS A 173 -3.42 2.42 14.75
C LYS A 173 -3.04 3.87 14.49
N GLY A 174 -3.01 4.28 13.22
CA GLY A 174 -2.51 5.58 12.78
C GLY A 174 -0.99 5.67 12.66
N ILE A 175 -0.53 6.81 12.13
CA ILE A 175 0.88 7.17 11.86
C ILE A 175 1.22 8.56 12.40
#